data_AF-A0A218VVS6-F1
#
_entry.id   AF-A0A218VVS6-F1
#
_cell.length_a   1.000
_cell.length_b   1.000
_cell.length_c   1.000
_cell.angle_alpha   90.00
_cell.angle_beta   90.00
_cell.angle_gamma   90.00
#
_symmetry.space_group_name_H-M   'P 1'
#
loop_
_entity.id
_entity.type
_entity.pdbx_description
1 polymer ?
#
loop_
_entity_poly.entity_id
_entity_poly.type
_entity_poly.pdbx_seq_one_letter_code
_entity_poly.pdbx_strand_id
1 'polypeptide(L)'
;MVGCQYCISSGTHRHHKILKLYRHVYTDAVCSDVIKNYIDCSGIQRYKSNNKSVIPLVPLPHSGAIVEGKACEYCSRRITEPQLYKYCSISCKAFAFLLKSDELAPPFLSLGAPAPTRGKGEGSSSKSQKQCRGRKGKPCRAPFF
;
A
#
# COMPACT_ATOMS: atom_id res chain seq x y z
N MET A 1 15.46 -23.62 15.34
CA MET A 1 14.56 -22.90 16.26
C MET A 1 14.38 -21.49 15.68
N VAL A 2 13.20 -21.16 15.17
CA VAL A 2 12.96 -19.82 14.60
C VAL A 2 12.81 -18.85 15.77
N GLY A 3 13.88 -18.11 16.08
CA GLY A 3 13.87 -17.12 17.15
C GLY A 3 13.02 -15.91 16.77
N CYS A 4 12.08 -15.53 17.62
CA CYS A 4 11.37 -14.26 17.49
C CYS A 4 12.30 -13.12 17.94
N GLN A 5 12.62 -12.19 17.04
CA GLN A 5 13.52 -11.06 17.32
C GLN A 5 13.03 -10.20 18.49
N TYR A 6 11.72 -10.15 18.73
CA TYR A 6 11.12 -9.42 19.85
C TYR A 6 11.23 -10.16 21.20
N CYS A 7 11.47 -11.47 21.19
CA CYS A 7 11.63 -12.28 22.39
C CYS A 7 13.10 -12.51 22.76
N ILE A 8 14.03 -12.15 21.87
CA ILE A 8 15.48 -12.25 22.14
C ILE A 8 15.83 -11.40 23.37
N SER A 9 15.24 -10.20 23.48
CA SER A 9 15.52 -9.27 24.58
C SER A 9 14.86 -9.65 25.91
N SER A 10 13.68 -10.29 25.91
CA SER A 10 12.95 -10.62 27.15
C SER A 10 13.22 -12.02 27.69
N GLY A 11 13.96 -12.85 26.95
CA GLY A 11 14.29 -14.24 27.31
C GLY A 11 13.10 -15.21 27.41
N THR A 12 11.85 -14.72 27.29
CA THR A 12 10.63 -15.50 27.53
C THR A 12 9.71 -15.46 26.31
N HIS A 13 9.81 -16.49 25.47
CA HIS A 13 8.98 -16.67 24.27
C HIS A 13 7.61 -17.32 24.59
N ARG A 14 6.90 -16.89 25.64
CA ARG A 14 5.69 -17.60 26.11
C ARG A 14 4.35 -17.07 25.58
N HIS A 15 4.33 -15.91 24.91
CA HIS A 15 3.06 -15.25 24.56
C HIS A 15 2.96 -14.75 23.11
N HIS A 16 3.80 -15.27 22.19
CA HIS A 16 3.83 -14.78 20.81
C HIS A 16 3.25 -15.81 19.85
N LYS A 17 2.28 -15.38 19.05
CA LYS A 17 1.74 -16.14 17.93
C LYS A 17 2.66 -15.95 16.73
N ILE A 18 3.22 -17.03 16.20
CA ILE A 18 4.07 -17.00 15.02
C ILE A 18 3.23 -17.24 13.77
N LEU A 19 3.21 -16.29 12.85
CA LEU A 19 2.61 -16.42 11.53
C LEU A 19 3.70 -16.63 10.47
N LYS A 20 3.55 -17.68 9.66
CA LYS A 20 4.45 -17.92 8.52
C LYS A 20 4.06 -17.02 7.35
N LEU A 21 5.01 -16.18 6.92
CA LEU A 21 4.88 -15.37 5.71
C LEU A 21 5.41 -16.14 4.50
N TYR A 22 4.67 -16.06 3.40
CA TYR A 22 5.08 -16.50 2.07
C TYR A 22 5.64 -15.29 1.33
N ARG A 23 6.96 -15.27 1.16
CA ARG A 23 7.65 -14.23 0.42
C ARG A 23 7.73 -14.64 -1.05
N HIS A 24 6.93 -13.99 -1.89
CA HIS A 24 7.12 -14.05 -3.34
C HIS A 24 7.99 -12.88 -3.78
N VAL A 25 8.60 -12.99 -4.96
CA VAL A 25 9.62 -12.08 -5.54
C VAL A 25 9.29 -10.58 -5.38
N TYR A 26 8.01 -10.23 -5.21
CA TYR A 26 7.56 -8.85 -5.12
C TYR A 26 6.72 -8.49 -3.90
N THR A 27 6.28 -9.45 -3.07
CA THR A 27 5.40 -9.17 -1.93
C THR A 27 5.46 -10.24 -0.84
N ASP A 28 5.31 -9.81 0.40
CA ASP A 28 5.01 -10.70 1.52
C ASP A 28 3.49 -10.97 1.58
N ALA A 29 3.11 -12.24 1.64
CA ALA A 29 1.74 -12.71 1.72
C ALA A 29 1.56 -13.77 2.81
N VAL A 30 0.33 -14.02 3.21
CA VAL A 30 -0.03 -14.95 4.28
C VAL A 30 -1.10 -15.91 3.80
N CYS A 31 -1.04 -17.17 4.23
CA CYS A 31 -2.08 -18.14 3.88
C CYS A 31 -3.41 -17.72 4.51
N SER A 32 -4.47 -17.62 3.70
CA SER A 32 -5.80 -17.19 4.17
C SER A 32 -6.34 -18.10 5.27
N ASP A 33 -6.02 -19.39 5.23
CA ASP A 33 -6.50 -20.37 6.22
C ASP A 33 -5.86 -20.21 7.59
N VAL A 34 -4.64 -19.69 7.63
CA VAL A 34 -3.96 -19.43 8.90
C VAL A 34 -4.42 -18.09 9.44
N ILE A 35 -4.41 -17.05 8.61
CA ILE A 35 -4.64 -15.68 9.09
C ILE A 35 -6.09 -15.39 9.49
N LYS A 36 -7.08 -16.12 8.94
CA LYS A 36 -8.51 -15.97 9.29
C LYS A 36 -8.80 -16.19 10.78
N ASN A 37 -7.95 -16.94 11.49
CA ASN A 37 -8.11 -17.19 12.93
C ASN A 37 -7.60 -16.04 13.81
N TYR A 38 -6.93 -15.05 13.21
CA TYR A 38 -6.29 -13.95 13.94
C TYR A 38 -6.86 -12.58 13.56
N ILE A 39 -7.29 -12.41 12.31
CA ILE A 39 -7.89 -11.16 11.83
C ILE A 39 -9.08 -11.43 10.91
N ASP A 40 -10.00 -10.48 10.87
CA ASP A 40 -11.11 -10.51 9.93
C ASP A 40 -10.60 -10.27 8.49
N CYS A 41 -10.58 -11.34 7.71
CA CYS A 41 -10.19 -11.33 6.30
C CYS A 41 -11.36 -11.10 5.34
N SER A 42 -12.56 -10.79 5.84
CA SER A 42 -13.72 -10.48 5.00
C SER A 42 -13.47 -9.26 4.12
N GLY A 43 -13.95 -9.30 2.88
CA GLY A 43 -13.81 -8.21 1.92
C GLY A 43 -12.38 -7.94 1.42
N ILE A 44 -11.39 -8.77 1.77
CA ILE A 44 -10.02 -8.68 1.21
C ILE A 44 -9.88 -9.66 0.05
N GLN A 45 -9.40 -9.18 -1.09
CA GLN A 45 -9.12 -10.01 -2.25
C GLN A 45 -8.04 -11.06 -1.95
N ARG A 46 -8.38 -12.32 -2.20
CA ARG A 46 -7.45 -13.47 -2.06
C ARG A 46 -6.83 -13.79 -3.42
N TYR A 47 -5.59 -14.23 -3.40
CA TYR A 47 -4.85 -14.67 -4.59
C TYR A 47 -4.52 -16.15 -4.47
N LYS A 48 -4.46 -16.85 -5.60
CA LYS A 48 -3.94 -18.22 -5.64
C LYS A 48 -2.44 -18.16 -5.93
N SER A 49 -1.64 -18.73 -5.04
CA SER A 49 -0.20 -18.90 -5.23
C SER A 49 0.20 -20.32 -4.84
N ASN A 50 0.84 -21.06 -5.76
CA ASN A 50 1.28 -22.45 -5.54
C ASN A 50 0.18 -23.32 -4.91
N ASN A 51 -1.02 -23.32 -5.51
CA ASN A 51 -2.21 -24.03 -5.04
C ASN A 51 -2.73 -23.66 -3.64
N LYS A 52 -2.21 -22.57 -3.04
CA LYS A 52 -2.69 -22.04 -1.76
C LYS A 52 -3.41 -20.71 -1.97
N SER A 53 -4.45 -20.49 -1.19
CA SER A 53 -5.10 -19.17 -1.10
C SER A 53 -4.29 -18.29 -0.15
N VAL A 54 -3.79 -17.17 -0.66
CA VAL A 54 -2.95 -16.22 0.07
C VAL A 54 -3.54 -14.82 0.02
N ILE A 55 -3.32 -14.06 1.08
CA ILE A 55 -3.69 -12.66 1.20
C ILE A 55 -2.40 -11.86 1.29
N PRO A 56 -2.20 -10.83 0.46
CA PRO A 56 -1.03 -9.99 0.53
C PRO A 56 -1.12 -9.02 1.71
N LEU A 57 0.03 -8.79 2.37
CA LEU A 57 0.11 -7.83 3.46
C LEU A 57 -0.01 -6.39 2.95
N VAL A 58 0.59 -6.11 1.80
CA VAL A 58 0.60 -4.80 1.11
C VAL A 58 0.07 -4.93 -0.32
N PRO A 59 -0.39 -3.83 -0.96
CA PRO A 59 -0.89 -3.89 -2.34
C PRO A 59 0.15 -4.46 -3.30
N LEU A 60 -0.25 -5.42 -4.15
CA LEU A 60 0.67 -5.95 -5.16
C LEU A 60 1.02 -4.86 -6.17
N PRO A 61 2.30 -4.76 -6.58
CA PRO A 61 2.73 -3.77 -7.58
C PRO A 61 2.00 -3.94 -8.91
N HIS A 62 1.54 -5.16 -9.23
CA HIS A 62 0.88 -5.52 -10.48
C HIS A 62 -0.66 -5.49 -10.43
N SER A 63 -1.30 -4.97 -9.37
CA SER A 63 -2.78 -4.93 -9.24
C SER A 63 -3.50 -3.99 -10.22
N GLY A 64 -2.91 -3.72 -11.39
CA GLY A 64 -3.49 -2.92 -12.46
C GLY A 64 -3.42 -1.40 -12.22
N ALA A 65 -3.86 -0.65 -13.22
CA ALA A 65 -4.00 0.80 -13.12
C ALA A 65 -5.06 1.20 -12.08
N ILE A 66 -5.02 2.47 -11.67
CA ILE A 66 -6.09 3.07 -10.88
C ILE A 66 -7.34 3.13 -11.78
N VAL A 67 -8.46 2.57 -11.31
CA VAL A 67 -9.72 2.49 -12.08
C VAL A 67 -10.84 3.11 -11.25
N GLU A 68 -11.68 3.94 -11.87
CA GLU A 68 -12.87 4.49 -11.22
C GLU A 68 -13.98 3.41 -11.10
N GLY A 69 -14.57 3.28 -9.92
CA GLY A 69 -15.73 2.44 -9.64
C GLY A 69 -15.48 0.96 -9.32
N LYS A 70 -14.47 0.30 -9.91
CA LYS A 70 -14.13 -1.12 -9.64
C LYS A 70 -12.81 -1.28 -8.91
N ALA A 71 -12.66 -0.58 -7.80
CA ALA A 71 -11.37 -0.42 -7.14
C ALA A 71 -11.44 -0.55 -5.62
N CYS A 72 -10.25 -0.74 -5.04
CA CYS A 72 -10.04 -0.79 -3.61
C CYS A 72 -10.40 0.54 -2.94
N GLU A 73 -11.14 0.50 -1.83
CA GLU A 73 -11.58 1.69 -1.08
C GLU A 73 -10.43 2.58 -0.59
N TYR A 74 -9.22 2.03 -0.40
CA TYR A 74 -8.08 2.80 0.13
C TYR A 74 -7.10 3.25 -0.97
N CYS A 75 -6.64 2.33 -1.83
CA CYS A 75 -5.58 2.63 -2.79
C CYS A 75 -6.07 2.81 -4.23
N SER A 76 -7.38 2.70 -4.46
CA SER A 76 -8.02 2.84 -5.78
C SER A 76 -7.47 1.92 -6.88
N ARG A 77 -6.79 0.84 -6.50
CA ARG A 77 -6.33 -0.21 -7.43
C ARG A 77 -7.47 -1.15 -7.81
N ARG A 78 -7.41 -1.70 -9.02
CA ARG A 78 -8.45 -2.61 -9.55
C ARG A 78 -8.63 -3.84 -8.66
N ILE A 79 -9.89 -4.19 -8.41
CA ILE A 79 -10.29 -5.44 -7.75
C ILE A 79 -10.95 -6.37 -8.79
N THR A 80 -10.65 -7.67 -8.72
CA THR A 80 -11.19 -8.65 -9.67
C THR A 80 -12.70 -8.84 -9.53
N GLU A 81 -13.19 -8.98 -8.29
CA GLU A 81 -14.62 -9.15 -7.95
C GLU A 81 -15.07 -8.05 -6.96
N PRO A 82 -15.42 -6.85 -7.45
CA PRO A 82 -15.79 -5.72 -6.60
C PRO A 82 -17.04 -5.95 -5.73
N GLN A 83 -17.89 -6.92 -6.11
CA GLN A 83 -19.08 -7.28 -5.33
C GLN A 83 -18.75 -8.09 -4.07
N LEU A 84 -17.60 -8.78 -4.07
CA LEU A 84 -17.17 -9.64 -2.97
C LEU A 84 -16.01 -9.02 -2.17
N TYR A 85 -15.19 -8.20 -2.81
CA TYR A 85 -13.99 -7.63 -2.22
C TYR A 85 -13.98 -6.11 -2.34
N LYS A 86 -13.64 -5.46 -1.22
CA LYS A 86 -13.51 -4.01 -1.07
C LYS A 86 -12.05 -3.56 -0.93
N TYR A 87 -11.18 -4.49 -0.54
CA TYR A 87 -9.77 -4.23 -0.25
C TYR A 87 -8.86 -5.18 -1.04
N CYS A 88 -7.72 -4.67 -1.52
CA CYS A 88 -6.76 -5.49 -2.26
C CYS A 88 -5.69 -6.16 -1.38
N SER A 89 -5.52 -5.69 -0.13
CA SER A 89 -4.52 -6.18 0.83
C SER A 89 -4.94 -5.91 2.28
N ILE A 90 -4.24 -6.54 3.24
CA ILE A 90 -4.49 -6.34 4.68
C ILE A 90 -4.23 -4.90 5.10
N SER A 91 -3.14 -4.30 4.62
CA SER A 91 -2.84 -2.90 4.94
C SER A 91 -3.92 -1.94 4.42
N CYS A 92 -4.46 -2.16 3.22
CA CYS A 92 -5.56 -1.34 2.70
C CYS A 92 -6.81 -1.40 3.59
N LYS A 93 -7.16 -2.58 4.10
CA LYS A 93 -8.27 -2.71 5.05
C LYS A 93 -7.95 -1.93 6.32
N ALA A 94 -6.79 -2.17 6.93
CA ALA A 94 -6.39 -1.50 8.17
C ALA A 94 -6.38 0.03 8.05
N PHE A 95 -5.79 0.58 6.98
CA PHE A 95 -5.78 2.03 6.76
C PHE A 95 -7.17 2.59 6.52
N ALA A 96 -8.02 1.91 5.75
CA ALA A 96 -9.39 2.36 5.56
C ALA A 96 -10.18 2.44 6.88
N PHE A 97 -9.93 1.53 7.83
CA PHE A 97 -10.52 1.62 9.16
C PHE A 97 -9.96 2.78 9.98
N LEU A 98 -8.65 3.01 9.94
CA LEU A 98 -8.02 4.13 10.64
C LEU A 98 -8.56 5.48 10.16
N LEU A 99 -8.60 5.70 8.84
CA LEU A 99 -9.16 6.93 8.24
C LEU A 99 -10.64 7.14 8.59
N LYS A 100 -11.45 6.07 8.61
CA LYS A 100 -12.88 6.17 9.02
C LYS A 100 -13.04 6.47 10.51
N SER A 101 -12.03 6.17 11.34
CA SER A 101 -12.04 6.45 12.78
C SER A 101 -11.74 7.92 13.06
N ASP A 102 -10.89 8.54 12.22
CA ASP A 102 -10.58 9.98 12.29
C ASP A 102 -11.76 10.86 11.84
N GLU A 103 -12.69 10.36 11.02
CA GLU A 103 -13.92 11.09 10.64
C GLU A 103 -14.91 11.22 11.82
N LEU A 104 -14.74 10.45 12.89
CA LEU A 104 -15.45 10.63 14.17
C LEU A 104 -14.69 11.53 15.14
N ALA A 105 -13.47 11.95 14.78
CA ALA A 105 -12.70 12.85 15.60
C ALA A 105 -13.25 14.28 15.42
N PRO A 106 -13.71 14.92 16.49
CA PRO A 106 -14.26 16.27 16.42
C PRO A 106 -13.24 17.27 15.82
N PRO A 107 -13.70 18.27 15.06
CA PRO A 107 -12.86 19.14 14.22
C PRO A 107 -11.80 19.98 14.95
N PHE A 108 -11.73 19.91 16.28
CA PHE A 108 -10.75 20.64 17.09
C PHE A 108 -9.34 20.02 17.08
N LEU A 109 -9.16 18.79 16.61
CA LEU A 109 -7.83 18.17 16.50
C LEU A 109 -7.00 18.64 15.30
N SER A 110 -7.61 19.41 14.37
CA SER A 110 -6.91 19.98 13.19
C SER A 110 -6.23 21.33 13.45
N LEU A 111 -6.20 21.81 14.69
CA LEU A 111 -5.48 23.03 15.04
C LEU A 111 -4.07 22.69 15.55
N GLY A 112 -3.08 22.82 14.66
CA GLY A 112 -1.72 23.14 15.10
C GLY A 112 -0.58 22.51 14.32
N ALA A 113 -0.25 23.04 13.15
CA ALA A 113 1.14 23.29 12.80
C ALA A 113 1.24 24.50 11.84
N PRO A 114 2.25 25.36 12.02
CA PRO A 114 2.18 26.78 11.69
C PRO A 114 2.43 27.09 10.21
N ALA A 115 1.78 28.15 9.74
CA ALA A 115 2.03 28.76 8.45
C ALA A 115 3.46 29.33 8.37
N PRO A 116 4.23 29.05 7.30
CA PRO A 116 5.33 29.91 6.89
C PRO A 116 4.76 31.13 6.17
N THR A 117 5.28 32.28 6.56
CA THR A 117 4.87 33.64 6.22
C THR A 117 4.86 33.95 4.72
N ARG A 118 3.81 34.66 4.29
CA ARG A 118 3.68 35.34 2.98
C ARG A 118 4.64 36.53 2.90
N GLY A 119 5.56 36.52 1.94
CA GLY A 119 6.16 37.73 1.37
C GLY A 119 5.35 38.18 0.14
N LYS A 120 4.91 39.44 0.13
CA LYS A 120 4.23 40.10 -1.01
C LYS A 120 5.25 40.45 -2.11
N GLY A 121 4.83 40.31 -3.37
CA GLY A 121 5.56 40.79 -4.54
C GLY A 121 4.83 40.50 -5.86
N GLU A 122 3.86 41.37 -6.14
CA GLU A 122 3.37 41.91 -7.44
C GLU A 122 3.38 41.06 -8.73
N GLY A 123 2.26 41.17 -9.46
CA GLY A 123 1.93 40.34 -10.61
C GLY A 123 2.60 40.74 -11.93
N SER A 124 2.56 39.81 -12.88
CA SER A 124 2.33 40.11 -14.29
C SER A 124 1.96 38.84 -15.06
N SER A 125 1.04 39.04 -16.00
CA SER A 125 0.56 38.14 -17.03
C SER A 125 1.67 37.35 -17.73
N SER A 126 1.44 36.07 -18.07
CA SER A 126 1.52 35.57 -19.46
C SER A 126 1.63 34.04 -19.61
N LYS A 127 0.89 33.56 -20.61
CA LYS A 127 1.22 32.53 -21.61
C LYS A 127 1.73 31.15 -21.17
N SER A 128 0.94 30.16 -21.59
CA SER A 128 1.33 28.81 -22.01
C SER A 128 2.79 28.72 -22.50
N GLN A 129 3.62 27.96 -21.79
CA GLN A 129 4.90 27.48 -22.29
C GLN A 129 5.04 25.99 -22.04
N LYS A 130 4.96 25.24 -23.15
CA LYS A 130 5.51 23.90 -23.29
C LYS A 130 6.99 23.93 -22.87
N GLN A 131 7.40 23.06 -21.95
CA GLN A 131 8.82 22.74 -21.77
C GLN A 131 9.08 21.30 -22.23
N CYS A 132 9.67 21.20 -23.42
CA CYS A 132 10.40 20.02 -23.86
C CYS A 132 11.90 20.26 -23.61
N ARG A 133 12.55 19.50 -22.72
CA ARG A 133 14.01 19.23 -22.69
C ARG A 133 14.23 17.87 -22.00
N GLY A 134 14.96 16.88 -22.52
CA GLY A 134 15.91 16.86 -23.62
C GLY A 134 15.86 15.59 -24.46
N ARG A 135 16.54 15.65 -25.61
CA ARG A 135 16.65 14.57 -26.59
C ARG A 135 17.55 13.47 -26.03
N LYS A 136 17.07 12.23 -25.96
CA LYS A 136 17.95 11.05 -25.96
C LYS A 136 18.83 11.17 -27.22
N GLY A 137 20.14 11.16 -27.06
CA GLY A 137 21.08 11.08 -28.18
C GLY A 137 20.78 9.85 -29.03
N LYS A 138 21.22 9.87 -30.30
CA LYS A 138 21.11 8.70 -31.17
C LYS A 138 21.86 7.53 -30.52
N PRO A 139 21.25 6.34 -30.39
CA PRO A 139 21.96 5.18 -29.85
C PRO A 139 23.04 4.74 -30.85
N CYS A 140 24.30 4.82 -30.43
CA CYS A 140 25.42 4.23 -31.15
C CYS A 140 25.56 2.77 -30.74
N ARG A 141 25.76 1.85 -31.70
CA ARG A 141 26.15 0.46 -31.38
C ARG A 141 27.60 0.45 -30.89
N ALA A 142 27.87 -0.31 -29.84
CA ALA A 142 29.25 -0.58 -29.42
C ALA A 142 30.00 -1.37 -30.51
N PRO A 143 31.27 -1.03 -30.80
CA PRO A 143 32.10 -1.84 -31.69
C PRO A 143 32.36 -3.21 -31.05
N PHE A 144 32.30 -4.24 -31.88
CA PHE A 144 32.58 -5.62 -31.47
C PHE A 144 34.08 -5.79 -31.26
N PHE A 145 34.46 -6.17 -30.03
CA PHE A 145 35.70 -6.87 -29.74
C PHE A 145 35.33 -8.15 -28.98
#